data_AF-A0AAV5T8K9-F1
#
_entry.id   AF-A0AAV5T8K9-F1
#
_cell.length_a   1.000
_cell.length_b   1.000
_cell.length_c   1.000
_cell.angle_alpha   90.00
_cell.angle_beta   90.00
_cell.angle_gamma   90.00
#
_symmetry.space_group_name_H-M   'P 1'
#
loop_
_entity.id
_entity.type
_entity.pdbx_description
1 polymer ?
#
loop_
_entity_poly.entity_id
_entity_poly.type
_entity_poly.pdbx_seq_one_letter_code
_entity_poly.pdbx_strand_id
1 'polypeptide(L)'
;MSLKEFTIGISPMHRCKTELLTLDFIRKIIDNFNIDKLHLNIQSQVQLDIALQLMADRPRSQWYSLNIDFLPGIDTLRSIPATNELTIYGAGNPFQIPAELFIELLTTHQSIQLGYDTRTVLTSLDEWEEALKIILEDPRKRELDFLVNSSIISTWLSAHGVTKETNVGTICDGVEVKDIEKYETNSKQTIDICFRNCSISILRFEWMGDQNAYLQISINITGM
;
A
#
# COMPACT_ATOMS: atom_id res chain seq x y z
N MET A 1 -32.11 -4.87 -2.72
CA MET A 1 -31.42 -4.04 -3.72
C MET A 1 -29.93 -4.31 -3.60
N SER A 2 -29.21 -4.52 -4.70
CA SER A 2 -27.76 -4.78 -4.68
C SER A 2 -27.02 -3.50 -5.04
N LEU A 3 -25.97 -3.20 -4.29
CA LEU A 3 -25.03 -2.13 -4.56
C LEU A 3 -23.66 -2.76 -4.82
N LYS A 4 -23.06 -2.43 -5.95
CA LYS A 4 -21.71 -2.92 -6.28
C LYS A 4 -20.68 -2.33 -5.30
N GLU A 5 -20.76 -1.03 -5.07
CA GLU A 5 -19.84 -0.29 -4.22
C GLU A 5 -20.63 0.69 -3.36
N PHE A 6 -20.21 0.83 -2.10
CA PHE A 6 -20.73 1.83 -1.18
C PHE A 6 -19.57 2.48 -0.42
N THR A 7 -19.52 3.80 -0.41
CA THR A 7 -18.46 4.57 0.23
C THR A 7 -19.00 5.35 1.42
N ILE A 8 -18.39 5.15 2.57
CA ILE A 8 -18.67 5.88 3.80
C ILE A 8 -17.49 6.79 4.08
N GLY A 9 -17.69 8.09 3.84
CA GLY A 9 -16.83 9.12 4.41
C GLY A 9 -17.33 9.47 5.80
N ILE A 10 -16.62 9.05 6.83
CA ILE A 10 -16.89 9.56 8.17
C ILE A 10 -16.08 10.85 8.26
N SER A 11 -16.69 12.00 8.01
CA SER A 11 -15.97 13.29 8.02
C SER A 11 -16.32 14.08 9.28
N PRO A 12 -15.33 14.64 9.99
CA PRO A 12 -15.56 15.70 10.96
C PRO A 12 -15.51 17.05 10.21
N MET A 13 -16.48 17.33 9.33
CA MET A 13 -16.50 18.63 8.65
C MET A 13 -16.96 19.74 9.61
N HIS A 14 -16.00 20.55 10.07
CA HIS A 14 -16.21 21.78 10.84
C HIS A 14 -16.95 22.92 10.09
N ARG A 15 -17.50 22.70 8.89
CA ARG A 15 -18.12 23.78 8.09
C ARG A 15 -19.51 23.49 7.50
N CYS A 16 -20.06 22.30 7.72
CA CYS A 16 -21.47 22.03 7.45
C CYS A 16 -22.01 21.22 8.62
N LYS A 17 -23.16 21.61 9.18
CA LYS A 17 -23.96 20.76 10.09
C LYS A 17 -24.47 19.56 9.31
N THR A 18 -23.58 18.66 8.94
CA THR A 18 -23.93 17.31 8.50
C THR A 18 -24.20 16.55 9.77
N GLU A 19 -25.41 16.02 9.90
CA GLU A 19 -25.72 15.06 10.95
C GLU A 19 -24.65 13.97 10.90
N LEU A 20 -23.90 13.81 12.00
CA LEU A 20 -22.93 12.74 12.13
C LEU A 20 -23.63 11.43 11.79
N LEU A 21 -23.16 10.75 10.74
CA LEU A 21 -23.60 9.40 10.43
C LEU A 21 -23.30 8.53 11.64
N THR A 22 -24.32 8.21 12.43
CA THR A 22 -24.15 7.35 13.60
C THR A 22 -23.90 5.92 13.13
N LEU A 23 -23.21 5.13 13.95
CA LEU A 23 -23.00 3.71 13.68
C LEU A 23 -24.34 2.98 13.43
N ASP A 24 -25.39 3.34 14.16
CA ASP A 24 -26.73 2.76 13.98
C ASP A 24 -27.35 3.11 12.62
N PHE A 25 -27.12 4.32 12.11
CA PHE A 25 -27.55 4.69 10.77
C PHE A 25 -26.79 3.91 9.69
N ILE A 26 -25.46 3.79 9.85
CA ILE A 26 -24.61 3.01 8.95
C ILE A 26 -25.03 1.53 8.93
N ARG A 27 -25.27 0.94 10.10
CA ARG A 27 -25.81 -0.42 10.24
C ARG A 27 -27.14 -0.54 9.49
N LYS A 28 -28.10 0.37 9.72
CA LYS A 28 -29.39 0.33 9.01
C LYS A 28 -29.22 0.33 7.49
N ILE A 29 -28.27 1.09 6.93
CA ILE A 29 -27.99 1.04 5.49
C ILE A 29 -27.47 -0.35 5.11
N ILE A 30 -26.38 -0.79 5.72
CA ILE A 30 -25.72 -2.07 5.37
C ILE A 30 -26.67 -3.27 5.54
N ASP A 31 -27.60 -3.21 6.48
CA ASP A 31 -28.60 -4.25 6.74
C ASP A 31 -29.64 -4.37 5.61
N ASN A 32 -29.87 -3.30 4.85
CA ASN A 32 -30.90 -3.23 3.82
C ASN A 32 -30.37 -3.38 2.38
N PHE A 33 -29.04 -3.39 2.20
CA PHE A 33 -28.41 -3.54 0.89
C PHE A 33 -27.45 -4.74 0.87
N ASN A 34 -27.42 -5.46 -0.26
CA ASN A 34 -26.31 -6.37 -0.55
C ASN A 34 -25.18 -5.53 -1.13
N ILE A 35 -24.11 -5.31 -0.36
CA ILE A 35 -22.98 -4.46 -0.74
C ILE A 35 -21.79 -5.37 -1.03
N ASP A 36 -21.30 -5.36 -2.27
CA ASP A 36 -20.16 -6.21 -2.63
C ASP A 36 -18.86 -5.65 -2.02
N LYS A 37 -18.63 -4.34 -2.16
CA LYS A 37 -17.46 -3.62 -1.63
C LYS A 37 -17.83 -2.41 -0.78
N LEU A 38 -17.29 -2.37 0.44
CA LEU A 38 -17.46 -1.27 1.38
C LEU A 38 -16.15 -0.48 1.54
N HIS A 39 -16.18 0.80 1.14
CA HIS A 39 -15.07 1.72 1.27
C HIS A 39 -15.27 2.61 2.51
N LEU A 40 -14.27 2.65 3.38
CA LEU A 40 -14.28 3.43 4.62
C LEU A 40 -13.15 4.47 4.57
N ASN A 41 -13.50 5.75 4.49
CA ASN A 41 -12.54 6.85 4.59
C ASN A 41 -12.51 7.38 6.03
N ILE A 42 -11.35 7.30 6.65
CA ILE A 42 -11.12 7.47 8.09
C ILE A 42 -10.11 8.58 8.30
N GLN A 43 -10.50 9.62 9.05
CA GLN A 43 -9.69 10.82 9.28
C GLN A 43 -9.32 11.03 10.75
N SER A 44 -9.78 10.14 11.64
CA SER A 44 -9.50 10.22 13.08
C SER A 44 -9.63 8.85 13.75
N GLN A 45 -9.02 8.71 14.94
CA GLN A 45 -9.08 7.49 15.73
C GLN A 45 -10.52 7.06 16.05
N VAL A 46 -11.39 8.00 16.43
CA VAL A 46 -12.81 7.68 16.75
C VAL A 46 -13.52 7.03 15.56
N GLN A 47 -13.21 7.47 14.34
CA GLN A 47 -13.80 6.91 13.13
C GLN A 47 -13.23 5.52 12.81
N LEU A 48 -11.94 5.32 13.10
CA LEU A 48 -11.31 4.01 12.98
C LEU A 48 -11.95 3.02 13.95
N ASP A 49 -12.18 3.42 15.20
CA ASP A 49 -12.83 2.57 16.20
C ASP A 49 -14.24 2.16 15.75
N ILE A 50 -15.02 3.10 15.19
CA ILE A 50 -16.35 2.83 14.61
C ILE A 50 -16.25 1.86 13.42
N ALA A 51 -15.26 2.06 12.54
CA ALA A 51 -15.03 1.20 11.39
C ALA A 51 -14.64 -0.22 11.80
N LEU A 52 -13.76 -0.37 12.79
CA LEU A 52 -13.36 -1.65 13.33
C LEU A 52 -14.54 -2.38 14.00
N GLN A 53 -15.38 -1.65 14.74
CA GLN A 53 -16.61 -2.20 15.29
C GLN A 53 -17.57 -2.69 14.18
N LEU A 54 -17.72 -1.90 13.12
CA LEU A 54 -18.55 -2.27 11.97
C LEU A 54 -18.03 -3.53 11.26
N MET A 55 -16.72 -3.66 11.10
CA MET A 55 -16.07 -4.83 10.51
C MET A 55 -16.26 -6.07 11.39
N ALA A 56 -16.14 -5.92 12.71
CA ALA A 56 -16.35 -7.01 13.67
C ALA A 56 -17.81 -7.51 13.68
N ASP A 57 -18.77 -6.60 13.62
CA ASP A 57 -20.20 -6.94 13.64
C ASP A 57 -20.67 -7.65 12.37
N ARG A 58 -20.02 -7.37 11.22
CA ARG A 58 -20.48 -7.82 9.91
C ARG A 58 -19.36 -8.34 9.01
N PRO A 59 -18.72 -9.47 9.35
CA PRO A 59 -17.69 -10.09 8.49
C PRO A 59 -18.20 -10.55 7.11
N ARG A 60 -19.49 -10.33 6.78
CA ARG A 60 -20.17 -10.84 5.58
C ARG A 60 -19.96 -9.99 4.33
N SER A 61 -19.58 -8.71 4.42
CA SER A 61 -19.11 -8.01 3.23
C SER A 61 -17.76 -8.60 2.86
N GLN A 62 -17.72 -9.32 1.75
CA GLN A 62 -16.52 -10.01 1.32
C GLN A 62 -15.37 -9.03 1.01
N TRP A 63 -15.68 -7.74 0.80
CA TRP A 63 -14.68 -6.74 0.42
C TRP A 63 -14.72 -5.46 1.25
N TYR A 64 -13.66 -5.22 2.03
CA TYR A 64 -13.40 -3.97 2.73
C TYR A 64 -12.19 -3.25 2.12
N SER A 65 -12.35 -1.95 1.89
CA SER A 65 -11.25 -1.02 1.61
C SER A 65 -11.20 0.03 2.72
N LEU A 66 -10.09 0.11 3.43
CA LEU A 66 -9.86 1.12 4.46
C LEU A 66 -8.88 2.15 3.94
N ASN A 67 -9.28 3.41 3.95
CA ASN A 67 -8.41 4.54 3.65
C ASN A 67 -8.29 5.41 4.91
N ILE A 68 -7.09 5.44 5.49
CA ILE A 68 -6.80 6.10 6.77
C ILE A 68 -5.90 7.31 6.52
N ASP A 69 -6.44 8.51 6.70
CA ASP A 69 -5.77 9.81 6.49
C ASP A 69 -4.90 10.24 7.70
N PHE A 70 -4.57 9.29 8.57
CA PHE A 70 -3.64 9.47 9.68
C PHE A 70 -2.93 8.13 9.94
N LEU A 71 -1.90 8.13 10.79
CA LEU A 71 -1.28 6.89 11.21
C LEU A 71 -1.79 6.43 12.58
N PRO A 72 -2.47 5.27 12.67
CA PRO A 72 -2.85 4.67 13.94
C PRO A 72 -1.63 4.15 14.72
N GLY A 73 -1.79 3.93 16.03
CA GLY A 73 -0.76 3.25 16.82
C GLY A 73 -0.48 1.82 16.32
N ILE A 74 0.70 1.29 16.62
CA ILE A 74 1.13 -0.06 16.18
C ILE A 74 0.11 -1.13 16.58
N ASP A 75 -0.34 -1.12 17.83
CA ASP A 75 -1.33 -2.09 18.32
C ASP A 75 -2.67 -1.97 17.58
N THR A 76 -3.05 -0.74 17.21
CA THR A 76 -4.25 -0.51 16.41
C THR A 76 -4.08 -1.05 14.99
N LEU A 77 -2.94 -0.80 14.34
CA LEU A 77 -2.63 -1.34 13.01
C LEU A 77 -2.71 -2.87 12.99
N ARG A 78 -2.16 -3.53 14.01
CA ARG A 78 -2.26 -5.00 14.19
C ARG A 78 -3.68 -5.50 14.42
N SER A 79 -4.54 -4.67 14.99
CA SER A 79 -5.94 -5.03 15.26
C SER A 79 -6.85 -4.87 14.04
N ILE A 80 -6.38 -4.25 12.95
CA ILE A 80 -7.17 -4.10 11.73
C ILE A 80 -7.40 -5.50 11.13
N PRO A 81 -8.65 -5.95 10.97
CA PRO A 81 -8.94 -7.22 10.31
C PRO A 81 -8.40 -7.22 8.87
N ALA A 82 -8.18 -8.39 8.28
CA ALA A 82 -7.76 -8.49 6.88
C ALA A 82 -8.70 -7.69 5.95
N THR A 83 -8.12 -6.91 5.05
CA THR A 83 -8.83 -6.08 4.07
C THR A 83 -8.33 -6.38 2.67
N ASN A 84 -9.13 -6.03 1.66
CA ASN A 84 -8.70 -6.10 0.27
C ASN A 84 -7.73 -4.97 -0.06
N GLU A 85 -7.91 -3.83 0.60
CA GLU A 85 -7.13 -2.64 0.40
C GLU A 85 -6.98 -1.93 1.75
N LEU A 86 -5.73 -1.74 2.17
CA LEU A 86 -5.38 -0.90 3.30
C LEU A 86 -4.53 0.26 2.79
N THR A 87 -5.09 1.46 2.83
CA THR A 87 -4.40 2.68 2.46
C THR A 87 -4.18 3.52 3.70
N ILE A 88 -2.94 3.98 3.91
CA ILE A 88 -2.55 4.81 5.06
C ILE A 88 -1.76 6.03 4.57
N TYR A 89 -2.34 7.21 4.74
CA TYR A 89 -1.70 8.50 4.49
C TYR A 89 -1.32 9.16 5.82
N GLY A 90 -0.03 9.35 6.08
CA GLY A 90 0.44 10.08 7.25
C GLY A 90 0.33 11.59 7.05
N ALA A 91 -0.71 12.25 7.59
CA ALA A 91 -0.77 13.71 7.58
C ALA A 91 0.27 14.33 8.53
N GLY A 92 1.41 14.76 7.98
CA GLY A 92 2.22 15.83 8.57
C GLY A 92 3.31 15.46 9.57
N ASN A 93 3.56 14.18 9.86
CA ASN A 93 4.78 13.75 10.56
C ASN A 93 5.37 12.52 9.88
N PRO A 94 6.69 12.50 9.61
CA PRO A 94 7.36 11.34 9.01
C PRO A 94 7.40 10.22 10.05
N PHE A 95 6.35 9.43 10.10
CA PHE A 95 6.35 8.21 10.88
C PHE A 95 6.91 7.06 10.05
N GLN A 96 7.52 6.16 10.78
CA GLN A 96 8.29 5.03 10.30
C GLN A 96 7.57 3.74 10.70
N ILE A 97 7.00 3.01 9.73
CA ILE A 97 6.44 1.67 9.97
C ILE A 97 7.62 0.68 10.07
N PRO A 98 7.84 0.03 11.23
CA PRO A 98 8.92 -0.95 11.39
C PRO A 98 8.79 -2.10 10.38
N ALA A 99 9.93 -2.68 9.96
CA ALA A 99 9.94 -3.81 9.02
C ALA A 99 9.02 -4.95 9.46
N GLU A 100 9.10 -5.39 10.72
CA GLU A 100 8.25 -6.46 11.27
C GLU A 100 6.75 -6.16 11.10
N LEU A 101 6.31 -4.95 11.44
CA LEU A 101 4.92 -4.54 11.26
C LEU A 101 4.54 -4.48 9.78
N PHE A 102 5.44 -4.01 8.91
CA PHE A 102 5.19 -4.00 7.48
C PHE A 102 5.02 -5.43 6.93
N ILE A 103 5.85 -6.38 7.33
CA ILE A 103 5.71 -7.80 6.98
C ILE A 103 4.38 -8.39 7.50
N GLU A 104 4.01 -8.11 8.75
CA GLU A 104 2.71 -8.51 9.32
C GLU A 104 1.55 -7.95 8.48
N LEU A 105 1.61 -6.68 8.08
CA LEU A 105 0.60 -6.07 7.23
C LEU A 105 0.59 -6.75 5.84
N LEU A 106 1.75 -6.96 5.20
CA LEU A 106 1.89 -7.61 3.89
C LEU A 106 1.28 -9.02 3.87
N THR A 107 1.38 -9.76 4.97
CA THR A 107 0.81 -11.12 5.06
C THR A 107 -0.70 -11.08 5.33
N THR A 108 -1.17 -10.08 6.08
CA THR A 108 -2.58 -9.95 6.50
C THR A 108 -3.48 -9.35 5.41
N HIS A 109 -3.07 -8.25 4.79
CA HIS A 109 -3.88 -7.51 3.83
C HIS A 109 -3.59 -7.96 2.39
N GLN A 110 -4.58 -7.84 1.51
CA GLN A 110 -4.38 -8.16 0.09
C GLN A 110 -3.53 -7.09 -0.60
N SER A 111 -4.00 -5.85 -0.64
CA SER A 111 -3.27 -4.70 -1.17
C SER A 111 -2.97 -3.69 -0.07
N ILE A 112 -1.79 -3.04 -0.16
CA ILE A 112 -1.32 -2.07 0.84
C ILE A 112 -0.80 -0.85 0.12
N GLN A 113 -1.30 0.33 0.48
CA GLN A 113 -0.85 1.60 -0.07
C GLN A 113 -0.43 2.51 1.08
N LEU A 114 0.86 2.76 1.19
CA LEU A 114 1.44 3.64 2.18
C LEU A 114 1.82 4.93 1.46
N GLY A 115 1.14 6.02 1.82
CA GLY A 115 1.30 7.31 1.17
C GLY A 115 2.73 7.85 1.20
N TYR A 116 3.00 8.86 0.37
CA TYR A 116 4.34 9.48 0.23
C TYR A 116 4.95 10.06 1.51
N ASP A 117 4.14 10.31 2.54
CA ASP A 117 4.60 10.81 3.83
C ASP A 117 4.83 9.69 4.86
N THR A 118 4.37 8.48 4.55
CA THR A 118 4.52 7.27 5.37
C THR A 118 5.78 6.54 4.96
N ARG A 119 6.83 6.59 5.77
CA ARG A 119 8.08 5.88 5.48
C ARG A 119 7.96 4.44 5.97
N THR A 120 8.13 3.48 5.08
CA THR A 120 8.44 2.09 5.50
C THR A 120 9.91 2.00 5.87
N VAL A 121 10.19 1.33 6.98
CA VAL A 121 11.54 1.11 7.51
C VAL A 121 12.01 -0.25 7.04
N LEU A 122 12.09 -0.45 5.73
CA LEU A 122 13.03 -1.45 5.22
C LEU A 122 14.38 -0.74 5.26
N THR A 123 15.21 -1.12 6.23
CA THR A 123 16.51 -0.49 6.52
C THR A 123 17.69 -1.28 6.03
N SER A 124 17.48 -2.54 5.64
CA SER A 124 18.52 -3.42 5.13
C SER A 124 18.10 -4.12 3.83
N LEU A 125 19.10 -4.65 3.13
CA LEU A 125 18.88 -5.50 1.96
C LEU A 125 18.14 -6.79 2.35
N ASP A 126 18.48 -7.39 3.49
CA ASP A 126 17.86 -8.63 3.97
C ASP A 126 16.35 -8.46 4.24
N GLU A 127 15.94 -7.36 4.88
CA GLU A 127 14.53 -7.02 5.10
C GLU A 127 13.78 -6.80 3.78
N TRP A 128 14.43 -6.19 2.79
CA TRP A 128 13.88 -6.03 1.45
C TRP A 128 13.71 -7.37 0.74
N GLU A 129 14.71 -8.24 0.79
CA GLU A 129 14.66 -9.57 0.17
C GLU A 129 13.59 -10.46 0.83
N GLU A 130 13.43 -10.38 2.16
CA GLU A 130 12.36 -11.06 2.87
C GLU A 130 10.98 -10.57 2.43
N ALA A 131 10.77 -9.24 2.38
CA ALA A 131 9.53 -8.65 1.89
C ALA A 131 9.25 -9.07 0.44
N LEU A 132 10.26 -8.98 -0.44
CA LEU A 132 10.14 -9.35 -1.84
C LEU A 132 9.85 -10.83 -2.01
N LYS A 133 10.43 -11.71 -1.19
CA LYS A 133 10.11 -13.15 -1.18
C LYS A 133 8.63 -13.39 -0.86
N ILE A 134 8.11 -12.75 0.19
CA ILE A 134 6.69 -12.86 0.57
C ILE A 134 5.80 -12.38 -0.57
N ILE A 135 6.16 -11.27 -1.21
CA ILE A 135 5.45 -10.72 -2.37
C ILE A 135 5.47 -11.74 -3.52
N LEU A 136 6.63 -12.26 -3.91
CA LEU A 136 6.77 -13.17 -5.04
C LEU A 136 6.10 -14.53 -4.84
N GLU A 137 6.03 -15.01 -3.60
CA GLU A 137 5.36 -16.27 -3.23
C GLU A 137 3.85 -16.11 -2.99
N ASP A 138 3.33 -14.88 -3.01
CA ASP A 138 1.90 -14.63 -2.80
C ASP A 138 1.07 -15.03 -4.03
N PRO A 139 0.11 -15.96 -3.89
CA PRO A 139 -0.75 -16.38 -5.00
C PRO A 139 -1.82 -15.35 -5.36
N ARG A 140 -1.98 -14.27 -4.58
CA ARG A 140 -3.04 -13.27 -4.76
C ARG A 140 -2.60 -12.19 -5.75
N LYS A 141 -3.57 -11.72 -6.56
CA LYS A 141 -3.40 -10.46 -7.30
C LYS A 141 -3.48 -9.31 -6.30
N ARG A 142 -2.44 -8.49 -6.24
CA ARG A 142 -2.33 -7.36 -5.31
C ARG A 142 -1.45 -6.23 -5.85
N GLU A 143 -1.70 -5.06 -5.32
CA GLU A 143 -0.96 -3.83 -5.56
C GLU A 143 -0.36 -3.35 -4.25
N LEU A 144 0.91 -2.97 -4.28
CA LEU A 144 1.67 -2.53 -3.12
C LEU A 144 2.38 -1.24 -3.44
N ASP A 145 2.18 -0.26 -2.59
CA ASP A 145 2.72 1.09 -2.75
C ASP A 145 3.38 1.50 -1.44
N PHE A 146 4.70 1.74 -1.45
CA PHE A 146 5.44 2.11 -0.24
C PHE A 146 6.83 2.71 -0.55
N LEU A 147 7.45 3.32 0.46
CA LEU A 147 8.75 3.98 0.32
C LEU A 147 9.91 3.09 0.77
N VAL A 148 10.92 2.91 -0.08
CA VAL A 148 12.16 2.20 0.28
C VAL A 148 13.35 3.12 0.07
N ASN A 149 14.39 3.00 0.89
CA ASN A 149 15.61 3.77 0.68
C ASN A 149 16.22 3.44 -0.70
N SER A 150 16.57 4.46 -1.49
CA SER A 150 17.13 4.24 -2.84
C SER A 150 18.42 3.44 -2.80
N SER A 151 19.23 3.55 -1.74
CA SER A 151 20.47 2.77 -1.58
C SER A 151 20.22 1.25 -1.46
N ILE A 152 19.11 0.85 -0.83
CA ILE A 152 18.73 -0.57 -0.73
C ILE A 152 18.34 -1.09 -2.11
N ILE A 153 17.51 -0.32 -2.83
CA ILE A 153 17.07 -0.68 -4.17
C ILE A 153 18.23 -0.67 -5.18
N SER A 154 19.13 0.32 -5.13
CA SER A 154 20.30 0.37 -6.00
C SER A 154 21.28 -0.78 -5.72
N THR A 155 21.45 -1.15 -4.45
CA THR A 155 22.25 -2.31 -4.05
C THR A 155 21.62 -3.61 -4.58
N TRP A 156 20.32 -3.80 -4.40
CA TRP A 156 19.59 -4.97 -4.90
C TRP A 156 19.64 -5.08 -6.43
N LEU A 157 19.40 -3.97 -7.14
CA LEU A 157 19.50 -3.92 -8.60
C LEU A 157 20.92 -4.25 -9.07
N SER A 158 21.94 -3.68 -8.41
CA SER A 158 23.35 -3.92 -8.75
C SER A 158 23.75 -5.38 -8.51
N ALA A 159 23.23 -6.01 -7.45
CA ALA A 159 23.44 -7.44 -7.18
C ALA A 159 22.89 -8.33 -8.31
N HIS A 160 21.82 -7.89 -8.99
CA HIS A 160 21.25 -8.54 -10.17
C HIS A 160 21.85 -8.02 -11.49
N GLY A 161 22.91 -7.21 -11.46
CA GLY A 161 23.58 -6.69 -12.67
C GLY A 161 22.86 -5.54 -13.38
N VAL A 162 21.83 -4.94 -12.77
CA VAL A 162 21.17 -3.73 -13.27
C VAL A 162 21.90 -2.50 -12.71
N THR A 163 22.35 -1.61 -13.59
CA THR A 163 23.14 -0.42 -13.25
C THR A 163 22.57 0.83 -13.92
N LYS A 164 23.11 2.01 -13.59
CA LYS A 164 22.74 3.28 -14.24
C LYS A 164 22.94 3.33 -15.76
N GLU A 165 23.77 2.42 -16.27
CA GLU A 165 24.12 2.29 -17.70
C GLU A 165 23.27 1.24 -18.41
N THR A 166 22.43 0.50 -17.67
CA THR A 166 21.53 -0.51 -18.24
C THR A 166 20.48 0.16 -19.12
N ASN A 167 20.22 -0.44 -20.28
CA ASN A 167 19.23 0.06 -21.24
C ASN A 167 17.90 -0.70 -21.11
N VAL A 168 16.82 -0.05 -21.58
CA VAL A 168 15.51 -0.70 -21.75
C VAL A 168 15.63 -1.97 -22.60
N GLY A 169 14.92 -3.02 -22.21
CA GLY A 169 14.95 -4.36 -22.82
C GLY A 169 16.07 -5.27 -22.33
N THR A 170 16.97 -4.78 -21.47
CA THR A 170 18.04 -5.60 -20.89
C THR A 170 17.46 -6.55 -19.83
N ILE A 171 17.91 -7.81 -19.84
CA ILE A 171 17.58 -8.82 -18.82
C ILE A 171 18.86 -9.18 -18.06
N CYS A 172 18.90 -8.93 -16.76
CA CYS A 172 20.02 -9.28 -15.88
C CYS A 172 19.49 -10.12 -14.70
N ASP A 173 19.97 -11.36 -14.57
CA ASP A 173 19.57 -12.30 -13.51
C ASP A 173 18.05 -12.40 -13.26
N GLY A 174 17.28 -12.46 -14.36
CA GLY A 174 15.82 -12.53 -14.31
C GLY A 174 15.09 -11.21 -14.09
N VAL A 175 15.82 -10.10 -13.88
CA VAL A 175 15.28 -8.73 -13.87
C VAL A 175 15.30 -8.18 -15.29
N GLU A 176 14.13 -7.96 -15.88
CA GLU A 176 13.99 -7.29 -17.17
C GLU A 176 13.67 -5.80 -16.98
N VAL A 177 14.47 -4.91 -17.58
CA VAL A 177 14.19 -3.47 -17.58
C VAL A 177 13.18 -3.14 -18.67
N LYS A 178 11.96 -2.75 -18.29
CA LYS A 178 10.85 -2.45 -19.19
C LYS A 178 10.84 -1.01 -19.67
N ASP A 179 11.16 -0.07 -18.79
CA ASP A 179 11.23 1.36 -19.13
C ASP A 179 12.18 2.12 -18.19
N ILE A 180 12.73 3.23 -18.68
CA ILE A 180 13.52 4.19 -17.92
C ILE A 180 13.14 5.60 -18.35
N GLU A 181 12.43 6.33 -17.49
CA GLU A 181 12.08 7.73 -17.71
C GLU A 181 12.95 8.64 -16.82
N LYS A 182 13.70 9.58 -17.41
CA LYS A 182 14.56 10.51 -16.66
C LYS A 182 13.87 11.85 -16.48
N TYR A 183 13.88 12.38 -15.26
CA TYR A 183 13.40 13.73 -14.98
C TYR A 183 14.50 14.75 -15.29
N GLU A 184 14.19 15.77 -16.10
CA GLU A 184 15.16 16.75 -16.60
C GLU A 184 15.90 17.54 -15.51
N THR A 185 15.32 17.64 -14.31
CA THR A 185 15.74 18.65 -13.33
C THR A 185 16.54 18.13 -12.13
N ASN A 186 16.42 16.85 -11.74
CA ASN A 186 16.78 16.46 -10.36
C ASN A 186 17.46 15.08 -10.20
N SER A 187 18.25 14.59 -11.16
CA SER A 187 18.90 13.24 -11.16
C SER A 187 17.97 12.02 -10.96
N LYS A 188 16.69 12.27 -10.67
CA LYS A 188 15.65 11.28 -10.44
C LYS A 188 15.23 10.65 -11.76
N GLN A 189 14.81 9.40 -11.65
CA GLN A 189 14.20 8.67 -12.75
C GLN A 189 13.09 7.76 -12.23
N THR A 190 12.26 7.32 -13.16
CA THR A 190 11.39 6.16 -12.99
C THR A 190 12.06 4.99 -13.69
N ILE A 191 12.15 3.84 -13.01
CA ILE A 191 12.57 2.58 -13.62
C ILE A 191 11.43 1.59 -13.48
N ASP A 192 10.95 1.07 -14.60
CA ASP A 192 10.01 -0.03 -14.61
C ASP A 192 10.75 -1.32 -14.90
N ILE A 193 10.60 -2.31 -14.04
CA ILE A 193 11.20 -3.63 -14.20
C ILE A 193 10.14 -4.73 -14.09
N CYS A 194 10.41 -5.85 -14.73
CA CYS A 194 9.72 -7.10 -14.49
C CYS A 194 10.69 -8.06 -13.80
N PHE A 195 10.25 -8.64 -12.69
CA PHE A 195 10.99 -9.68 -11.98
C PHE A 195 10.04 -10.82 -11.66
N ARG A 196 10.25 -11.97 -12.31
CA ARG A 196 9.34 -13.11 -12.27
C ARG A 196 7.90 -12.71 -12.69
N ASN A 197 6.91 -12.88 -11.81
CA ASN A 197 5.50 -12.55 -12.02
C ASN A 197 5.12 -11.12 -11.53
N CYS A 198 6.10 -10.34 -11.09
CA CYS A 198 5.88 -8.99 -10.58
C CYS A 198 6.31 -7.92 -11.58
N SER A 199 5.51 -6.87 -11.67
CA SER A 199 5.89 -5.59 -12.26
C SER A 199 6.24 -4.64 -11.12
N ILE A 200 7.44 -4.07 -11.14
CA ILE A 200 7.92 -3.15 -10.11
C ILE A 200 8.26 -1.83 -10.79
N SER A 201 7.55 -0.78 -10.41
CA SER A 201 7.81 0.61 -10.82
C SER A 201 8.50 1.33 -9.68
N ILE A 202 9.73 1.77 -9.93
CA ILE A 202 10.60 2.45 -8.97
C ILE A 202 10.57 3.94 -9.31
N LEU A 203 9.69 4.69 -8.63
CA LEU A 203 9.49 6.11 -8.88
C LEU A 203 10.47 6.97 -8.08
N ARG A 204 10.85 8.11 -8.65
CA ARG A 204 11.72 9.12 -8.01
C ARG A 204 13.06 8.55 -7.54
N PHE A 205 13.57 7.54 -8.23
CA PHE A 205 14.76 6.78 -7.87
C PHE A 205 16.05 7.54 -8.19
N GLU A 206 17.04 7.40 -7.31
CA GLU A 206 18.39 7.91 -7.49
C GLU A 206 19.43 6.86 -7.09
N TRP A 207 20.35 6.51 -7.99
CA TRP A 207 21.34 5.44 -7.79
C TRP A 207 22.24 5.62 -6.56
N MET A 208 22.64 6.86 -6.29
CA MET A 208 23.56 7.25 -5.20
C MET A 208 22.89 8.20 -4.20
N GLY A 209 21.56 8.18 -4.14
CA GLY A 209 20.80 9.10 -3.31
C GLY A 209 20.50 8.52 -1.93
N ASP A 210 20.57 9.36 -0.90
CA ASP A 210 20.08 9.04 0.45
C ASP A 210 18.55 9.20 0.57
N GLN A 211 17.88 9.53 -0.54
CA GLN A 211 16.44 9.73 -0.60
C GLN A 211 15.71 8.39 -0.74
N ASN A 212 14.46 8.36 -0.28
CA ASN A 212 13.60 7.21 -0.52
C ASN A 212 13.09 7.22 -1.97
N ALA A 213 13.12 6.05 -2.60
CA ALA A 213 12.37 5.74 -3.80
C ALA A 213 10.96 5.30 -3.41
N TYR A 214 9.98 5.63 -4.24
CA TYR A 214 8.62 5.12 -4.07
C TYR A 214 8.43 3.91 -4.96
N LEU A 215 8.11 2.78 -4.38
CA LEU A 215 7.87 1.53 -5.09
C LEU A 215 6.38 1.35 -5.30
N GLN A 216 6.01 1.03 -6.54
CA GLN A 216 4.72 0.48 -6.88
C GLN A 216 4.94 -0.93 -7.41
N ILE A 217 4.41 -1.93 -6.73
CA ILE A 217 4.57 -3.34 -7.09
C ILE A 217 3.19 -3.89 -7.42
N SER A 218 3.04 -4.35 -8.65
CA SER A 218 1.86 -5.05 -9.12
C SER A 218 2.18 -6.52 -9.35
N ILE A 219 1.49 -7.41 -8.62
CA ILE A 219 1.59 -8.85 -8.85
C ILE A 219 0.51 -9.24 -9.84
N ASN A 220 0.92 -9.70 -11.02
CA ASN A 220 0.00 -10.23 -12.02
C ASN A 220 0.00 -11.76 -11.96
N ILE A 221 -1.16 -12.35 -11.69
CA ILE A 221 -1.34 -13.79 -11.90
C ILE A 221 -1.51 -14.00 -13.41
N THR A 222 -0.39 -14.17 -14.11
CA THR A 222 -0.42 -14.64 -15.50
C THR A 222 -0.78 -16.13 -15.48
N GLY A 223 -2.05 -16.44 -15.74
CA GLY A 223 -2.62 -17.75 -16.09
C GLY A 223 -1.85 -18.99 -15.61
N MET A 224 -2.21 -19.49 -14.43
CA MET A 224 -2.27 -20.95 -14.21
C MET A 224 -3.48 -21.52 -14.95
#